data_AF-A0A0K0D5C6-F1
#
_entry.id   AF-A0A0K0D5C6-F1
#
_cell.length_a   1.000
_cell.length_b   1.000
_cell.length_c   1.000
_cell.angle_alpha   90.00
_cell.angle_beta   90.00
_cell.angle_gamma   90.00
#
_symmetry.space_group_name_H-M   'P 1'
#
loop_
_entity.id
_entity.type
_entity.pdbx_description
1 polymer ?
#
loop_
_entity_poly.entity_id
_entity_poly.type
_entity_poly.pdbx_seq_one_letter_code
_entity_poly.pdbx_strand_id
1 'polypeptide(L)'
;MGQWLAPILAIAFMSRMEALVIHLRPVLYCRYIDACFVIFGTQERTDECFELLNEQSKYIKFTRWKPKENWLPFLNVQLNLPTSGVYMAKWCRTPTNKNIVVHFLSSHPSHTKRAIVRKHVSNSYLRVHEEGIKGGIERLG
;
A
#
# COMPACT_ATOMS: atom_id res chain seq x y z
N MET A 1 5.31 2.11 15.76
CA MET A 1 6.56 1.42 15.35
C MET A 1 7.71 2.20 15.96
N GLY A 2 8.42 1.63 16.94
CA GLY A 2 9.32 2.39 17.83
C GLY A 2 10.79 1.93 17.85
N GLN A 3 11.17 0.96 17.02
CA GLN A 3 12.52 0.40 16.98
C GLN A 3 13.13 0.62 15.60
N TRP A 4 14.34 1.20 15.57
CA TRP A 4 15.05 1.58 14.34
C TRP A 4 15.43 0.39 13.46
N LEU A 5 15.63 -0.79 14.06
CA LEU A 5 16.11 -1.96 13.33
C LEU A 5 14.99 -2.74 12.62
N ALA A 6 13.74 -2.66 13.12
CA ALA A 6 12.64 -3.45 12.56
C ALA A 6 12.37 -3.17 11.07
N PRO A 7 12.34 -1.91 10.59
CA PRO A 7 12.17 -1.65 9.16
C PRO A 7 13.27 -2.26 8.30
N ILE A 8 14.52 -2.23 8.78
CA ILE A 8 15.67 -2.79 8.06
C ILE A 8 15.56 -4.31 7.96
N LEU A 9 15.21 -4.97 9.06
CA LEU A 9 14.98 -6.42 9.07
C LEU A 9 13.79 -6.83 8.20
N ALA A 10 12.71 -6.04 8.22
CA ALA A 10 11.56 -6.25 7.35
C ALA A 10 11.94 -6.14 5.87
N ILE A 11 12.74 -5.13 5.49
CA ILE A 11 13.23 -4.97 4.12
C ILE A 11 14.10 -6.16 3.71
N ALA A 12 15.03 -6.59 4.56
CA ALA A 12 15.92 -7.72 4.26
C ALA A 12 15.14 -9.03 4.10
N PHE A 13 14.19 -9.31 5.01
CA PHE A 13 13.32 -10.49 4.92
C PHE A 13 12.47 -10.45 3.64
N MET A 14 11.84 -9.32 3.36
CA MET A 14 10.98 -9.16 2.19
C MET A 14 11.75 -9.19 0.87
N SER A 15 13.03 -8.79 0.85
CA SER A 15 13.88 -8.93 -0.33
C SER A 15 14.11 -10.40 -0.72
N ARG A 16 14.21 -11.31 0.26
CA ARG A 16 14.26 -12.76 -0.01
C ARG A 16 12.93 -13.28 -0.55
N MET A 17 11.82 -12.81 0.00
CA MET A 17 10.47 -13.19 -0.45
C MET A 17 10.20 -12.72 -1.87
N GLU A 18 10.63 -11.50 -2.19
CA GLU A 18 10.52 -10.89 -3.51
C GLU A 18 11.16 -11.75 -4.61
N ALA A 19 12.35 -12.32 -4.35
CA ALA A 19 12.99 -13.23 -5.31
C ALA A 19 12.12 -14.47 -5.61
N LEU A 20 11.44 -15.03 -4.61
CA LEU A 20 10.53 -16.16 -4.78
C LEU A 20 9.30 -15.78 -5.60
N VAL A 21 8.71 -14.63 -5.30
CA VAL A 21 7.53 -14.13 -6.03
C VAL A 21 7.88 -13.84 -7.48
N ILE A 22 9.01 -13.19 -7.75
CA ILE A 22 9.47 -12.89 -9.12
C ILE A 22 9.72 -14.18 -9.91
N HIS A 23 10.22 -15.24 -9.27
CA HIS A 23 10.43 -16.53 -9.93
C HIS A 23 9.12 -17.14 -10.48
N LEU A 24 8.00 -16.91 -9.79
CA LEU A 24 6.66 -17.34 -10.23
C LEU A 24 6.09 -16.49 -11.38
N ARG A 25 6.81 -15.44 -11.81
CA ARG A 25 6.46 -14.54 -12.93
C ARG A 25 5.04 -13.96 -12.82
N PRO A 26 4.75 -13.18 -11.77
CA PRO A 26 3.50 -12.44 -11.68
C PRO A 26 3.38 -11.44 -12.83
N VAL A 27 2.14 -11.09 -13.16
CA VAL A 27 1.82 -10.00 -14.10
C VAL A 27 2.27 -8.66 -13.52
N LEU A 28 2.07 -8.49 -12.21
CA LEU A 28 2.47 -7.29 -11.49
C LEU A 28 2.96 -7.66 -10.09
N TYR A 29 4.05 -7.02 -9.67
CA TYR A 29 4.53 -7.07 -8.29
C TYR A 29 4.90 -5.66 -7.84
N CYS A 30 4.29 -5.21 -6.75
CA CYS A 30 4.59 -3.94 -6.10
C CYS A 30 4.79 -4.17 -4.60
N ARG A 31 5.74 -3.48 -3.97
CA ARG A 31 6.01 -3.62 -2.54
C ARG A 31 6.27 -2.27 -1.85
N TYR A 32 5.78 -2.16 -0.62
CA TYR A 32 6.11 -1.10 0.33
C TYR A 32 6.51 -1.72 1.66
N ILE A 33 7.82 -1.76 1.94
CA ILE A 33 8.42 -2.43 3.11
C ILE A 33 7.93 -3.88 3.24
N ASP A 34 6.93 -4.13 4.10
CA ASP A 34 6.32 -5.41 4.44
C ASP A 34 4.96 -5.68 3.78
N ALA A 35 4.36 -4.66 3.16
CA ALA A 35 3.12 -4.82 2.38
C ALA A 35 3.44 -5.02 0.89
N CYS A 36 2.93 -6.09 0.29
CA CYS A 36 3.06 -6.36 -1.15
C CYS A 36 1.70 -6.49 -1.84
N PHE A 37 1.68 -6.10 -3.11
CA PHE A 37 0.55 -6.26 -4.03
C PHE A 37 1.03 -7.08 -5.22
N VAL A 38 0.38 -8.21 -5.45
CA VAL A 38 0.80 -9.19 -6.46
C VAL A 38 -0.41 -9.58 -7.29
N ILE A 39 -0.25 -9.57 -8.62
CA ILE A 39 -1.25 -10.02 -9.58
C ILE A 39 -0.68 -11.20 -10.36
N PHE A 40 -1.41 -12.31 -10.38
CA PHE A 40 -1.19 -13.41 -11.31
C PHE A 40 -2.35 -13.51 -12.30
N GLY A 41 -2.11 -14.20 -13.43
CA GLY A 41 -3.15 -14.45 -14.42
C GLY A 41 -4.22 -15.45 -13.95
N THR A 42 -3.93 -16.29 -12.96
CA THR A 42 -4.87 -17.28 -12.41
C THR A 42 -4.90 -17.25 -10.89
N GLN A 43 -6.05 -17.65 -10.34
CA GLN A 43 -6.24 -17.77 -8.89
C GLN A 43 -5.34 -18.86 -8.30
N GLU A 44 -5.17 -19.98 -9.00
CA GLU A 44 -4.28 -21.10 -8.60
C GLU A 44 -2.84 -20.65 -8.39
N ARG A 45 -2.27 -19.86 -9.33
CA ARG A 45 -0.92 -19.28 -9.17
C ARG A 45 -0.83 -18.32 -7.99
N THR A 46 -1.91 -17.59 -7.73
CA THR A 46 -1.99 -16.69 -6.57
C THR A 46 -2.01 -17.47 -5.25
N ASP A 47 -2.72 -18.60 -5.21
CA ASP A 47 -2.77 -19.50 -4.06
C ASP A 47 -1.43 -20.22 -3.84
N GLU A 48 -0.81 -20.75 -4.90
CA GLU A 48 0.54 -21.34 -4.89
C GLU A 48 1.57 -20.35 -4.32
N CYS A 49 1.57 -19.10 -4.81
CA CYS A 49 2.45 -18.07 -4.28
C CYS A 49 2.19 -17.79 -2.79
N PHE A 50 0.93 -17.77 -2.36
CA PHE A 50 0.58 -17.47 -0.97
C PHE A 50 1.00 -18.60 -0.01
N GLU A 51 0.87 -19.85 -0.44
CA GLU A 51 1.34 -21.02 0.29
C GLU A 51 2.87 -21.00 0.41
N LEU A 52 3.55 -20.83 -0.72
CA LEU A 52 5.02 -20.78 -0.79
C LEU A 52 5.61 -19.70 0.13
N LEU A 53 5.00 -18.50 0.16
CA LEU A 53 5.41 -17.41 1.04
C LEU A 53 5.25 -17.78 2.53
N ASN A 54 4.18 -18.48 2.89
CA ASN A 54 3.89 -18.88 4.26
C ASN A 54 4.73 -20.08 4.73
N GLU A 55 5.33 -20.84 3.81
CA GLU A 55 6.24 -21.95 4.12
C GLU A 55 7.66 -21.48 4.49
N GLN A 56 8.05 -20.27 4.07
CA GLN A 56 9.42 -19.77 4.26
C GLN A 56 9.82 -19.57 5.73
N SER A 57 8.85 -19.45 6.63
CA SER A 57 9.11 -19.24 8.05
C SER A 57 8.01 -19.83 8.92
N LYS A 58 8.43 -20.45 10.03
CA LYS A 58 7.51 -20.86 11.10
C LYS A 58 7.09 -19.69 12.00
N TYR A 59 7.82 -18.58 11.98
CA TYR A 59 7.61 -17.44 12.86
C TYR A 59 6.87 -16.27 12.21
N ILE A 60 6.88 -16.19 10.88
CA ILE A 60 6.25 -15.11 10.11
C ILE A 60 5.23 -15.73 9.18
N LYS A 61 4.01 -15.22 9.21
CA LYS A 61 2.92 -15.61 8.32
C LYS A 61 2.40 -14.40 7.58
N PHE A 62 2.21 -14.57 6.28
CA PHE A 62 1.61 -13.57 5.41
C PHE A 62 0.10 -13.65 5.52
N THR A 63 -0.54 -12.48 5.57
CA THR A 63 -1.99 -12.36 5.46
C THR A 63 -2.33 -11.82 4.08
N ARG A 64 -3.31 -12.45 3.43
CA ARG A 64 -3.80 -12.02 2.11
C ARG A 64 -5.15 -11.34 2.26
N TRP A 65 -5.24 -10.14 1.72
CA TRP A 65 -6.51 -9.45 1.53
C TRP A 65 -7.17 -9.94 0.23
N LYS A 66 -8.46 -10.28 0.30
CA LYS A 66 -9.27 -10.60 -0.88
C LYS A 66 -10.09 -9.37 -1.28
N PRO A 67 -10.31 -9.13 -2.59
CA PRO A 67 -11.19 -8.05 -3.03
C PRO A 67 -12.60 -8.24 -2.44
N LYS A 68 -13.21 -7.14 -1.98
CA LYS A 68 -14.63 -7.09 -1.59
C LYS A 68 -15.34 -6.16 -2.56
N GLU A 69 -16.39 -6.64 -3.23
CA GLU A 69 -17.14 -5.85 -4.22
C GLU A 69 -16.22 -5.24 -5.30
N ASN A 70 -15.23 -6.02 -5.77
CA ASN A 70 -14.16 -5.62 -6.69
C ASN A 70 -13.15 -4.59 -6.16
N TRP A 71 -13.29 -4.13 -4.91
CA TRP A 71 -12.33 -3.23 -4.29
C TRP A 71 -11.32 -3.99 -3.42
N LEU A 72 -10.04 -3.70 -3.63
CA LEU A 72 -8.92 -4.24 -2.86
C LEU A 72 -8.16 -3.07 -2.20
N PRO A 73 -8.17 -2.96 -0.86
CA PRO A 73 -7.36 -1.96 -0.17
C PRO A 73 -5.87 -2.33 -0.26
N PHE A 74 -5.05 -1.35 -0.62
CA PHE A 74 -3.59 -1.43 -0.54
C PHE A 74 -3.02 -0.09 -0.08
N LEU A 75 -2.36 -0.09 1.08
CA LEU A 75 -1.88 1.11 1.78
C LEU A 75 -3.01 2.15 1.95
N ASN A 76 -2.86 3.33 1.34
CA ASN A 76 -3.81 4.43 1.40
C ASN A 76 -4.66 4.52 0.13
N VAL A 77 -4.73 3.45 -0.67
CA VAL A 77 -5.49 3.40 -1.92
C VAL A 77 -6.42 2.20 -1.90
N GLN A 78 -7.61 2.35 -2.47
CA GLN A 78 -8.50 1.24 -2.85
C GLN A 78 -8.43 1.08 -4.35
N LEU A 79 -8.15 -0.14 -4.80
CA LEU A 79 -8.06 -0.49 -6.22
C LEU A 79 -9.34 -1.24 -6.61
N ASN A 80 -10.08 -0.72 -7.58
CA ASN A 80 -11.16 -1.43 -8.23
C ASN A 80 -10.58 -2.31 -9.33
N LEU A 81 -10.89 -3.61 -9.25
CA LEU A 81 -10.47 -4.63 -10.20
C LEU A 81 -11.72 -5.20 -10.90
N PRO A 82 -12.44 -4.41 -11.72
CA PRO A 82 -13.65 -4.90 -12.37
C PRO A 82 -13.30 -5.77 -13.59
N THR A 83 -14.16 -6.73 -13.90
CA THR A 83 -14.03 -7.62 -15.06
C THR A 83 -14.04 -6.88 -16.41
N SER A 84 -14.50 -5.63 -16.43
CA SER A 84 -14.58 -4.78 -17.63
C SER A 84 -13.25 -4.15 -18.07
N GLY A 85 -12.14 -4.39 -17.35
CA GLY A 85 -10.79 -3.96 -17.74
C GLY A 85 -10.45 -2.50 -17.41
N VAL A 86 -11.40 -1.71 -16.90
CA VAL A 86 -11.15 -0.33 -16.43
C VAL A 86 -10.78 -0.36 -14.96
N TYR A 87 -9.50 -0.29 -14.65
CA TYR A 87 -9.03 -0.19 -13.27
C TYR A 87 -9.25 1.22 -12.71
N MET A 88 -9.84 1.32 -11.52
CA MET A 88 -10.00 2.59 -10.81
C MET A 88 -9.21 2.57 -9.51
N ALA A 89 -8.51 3.65 -9.20
CA ALA A 89 -7.87 3.85 -7.91
C ALA A 89 -8.60 4.96 -7.16
N LYS A 90 -9.01 4.69 -5.92
CA LYS A 90 -9.59 5.67 -5.00
C LYS A 90 -8.65 5.89 -3.84
N TRP A 91 -8.24 7.13 -3.60
CA TRP A 91 -7.49 7.45 -2.38
C TRP A 91 -8.37 7.23 -1.15
N CYS A 92 -7.81 6.59 -0.12
CA CYS A 92 -8.50 6.28 1.11
C CYS A 92 -7.76 6.92 2.28
N ARG A 93 -8.53 7.63 3.11
CA ARG A 93 -8.01 8.18 4.35
C ARG A 93 -7.74 7.04 5.31
N THR A 94 -6.51 6.99 5.81
CA THR A 94 -6.24 6.18 6.98
C THR A 94 -7.10 6.69 8.14
N PRO A 95 -7.80 5.82 8.89
CA PRO A 95 -8.61 6.24 10.05
C PRO A 95 -7.74 6.85 11.16
N THR A 96 -6.41 6.74 11.07
CA THR A 96 -5.43 7.37 11.96
C THR A 96 -5.16 8.85 11.68
N ASN A 97 -5.76 9.46 10.64
CA ASN A 97 -5.65 10.90 10.44
C ASN A 97 -6.56 11.66 11.43
N LYS A 98 -6.09 11.79 12.66
CA LYS A 98 -6.83 12.37 13.80
C LYS A 98 -7.06 13.90 13.71
N ASN A 99 -6.89 14.54 12.54
CA ASN A 99 -6.95 15.99 12.36
C ASN A 99 -6.26 16.76 13.50
N ILE A 100 -5.12 16.25 13.98
CA ILE A 100 -4.47 16.82 15.15
C ILE A 100 -3.88 18.17 14.73
N VAL A 101 -4.36 19.22 15.39
CA VAL A 101 -3.84 20.58 15.29
C VAL A 101 -3.13 20.89 16.60
N VAL A 102 -1.96 21.52 16.51
CA VAL A 102 -1.23 22.01 17.69
C VAL A 102 -1.40 23.52 17.79
N HIS A 103 -1.63 24.01 19.00
CA HIS A 103 -1.74 25.45 19.23
C HIS A 103 -0.43 26.15 18.83
N PHE A 104 -0.53 27.32 18.18
CA PHE A 104 0.64 28.06 17.69
C PHE A 104 1.64 28.39 18.81
N LEU A 105 1.14 28.72 20.00
CA LEU A 105 1.95 29.05 21.18
C LEU A 105 2.37 27.84 22.03
N SER A 106 2.02 26.61 21.63
CA SER A 106 2.45 25.42 22.40
C SER A 106 3.98 25.28 22.38
N SER A 107 4.56 24.62 23.37
CA SER A 107 6.02 24.42 23.48
C SER A 107 6.63 23.46 22.44
N HIS A 108 5.89 23.09 21.39
CA HIS A 108 6.39 22.25 20.33
C HIS A 108 7.43 22.99 19.46
N PRO A 109 8.46 22.29 18.95
CA PRO A 109 9.41 22.88 18.01
C PRO A 109 8.74 23.47 16.76
N SER A 110 9.27 24.59 16.27
CA SER A 110 8.72 25.28 15.09
C SER A 110 8.67 24.40 13.83
N HIS A 111 9.61 23.46 13.68
CA HIS A 111 9.60 22.53 12.55
C HIS A 111 8.39 21.57 12.60
N THR A 112 8.01 21.09 13.79
CA THR A 112 6.85 20.23 14.01
C THR A 112 5.55 20.95 13.66
N LYS A 113 5.39 22.20 14.12
CA LYS A 113 4.22 23.03 13.81
C LYS A 113 4.07 23.25 12.30
N ARG A 114 5.17 23.60 11.62
CA ARG A 114 5.19 23.75 10.15
C ARG A 114 4.87 22.45 9.42
N ALA A 115 5.41 21.31 9.89
CA ALA A 115 5.14 20.01 9.30
C ALA A 115 3.65 19.64 9.39
N ILE A 116 3.00 19.95 10.52
CA ILE A 116 1.55 19.73 10.71
C ILE A 116 0.75 20.57 9.70
N VAL A 117 1.06 21.87 9.56
CA VAL A 117 0.39 22.73 8.56
C VAL A 117 0.59 22.21 7.14
N ARG A 118 1.82 21.86 6.76
CA ARG A 118 2.12 21.30 5.42
C ARG A 118 1.34 20.03 5.15
N LYS A 119 1.28 19.11 6.12
CA LYS A 119 0.51 17.87 6.02
C LYS A 119 -0.97 18.17 5.76
N HIS A 120 -1.56 19.15 6.46
CA HIS A 120 -2.95 19.54 6.26
C HIS A 120 -3.20 20.14 4.87
N VAL A 121 -2.31 21.01 4.38
CA VAL A 121 -2.41 21.60 3.03
C VAL A 121 -2.26 20.57 1.92
N SER A 122 -1.29 19.65 2.02
CA SER A 122 -1.13 18.57 1.04
C SER A 122 -2.34 17.63 1.03
N ASN A 123 -2.88 17.30 2.19
CA ASN A 123 -4.11 16.51 2.30
C ASN A 123 -5.34 17.22 1.71
N SER A 124 -5.42 18.55 1.82
CA SER A 124 -6.52 19.31 1.20
C SER A 124 -6.37 19.41 -0.31
N TYR A 125 -5.14 19.54 -0.83
CA TYR A 125 -4.89 19.59 -2.28
C TYR A 125 -5.26 18.26 -2.97
N LEU A 126 -4.87 17.13 -2.37
CA LEU A 126 -5.25 15.80 -2.86
C LEU A 126 -6.77 15.58 -2.87
N ARG A 127 -7.51 16.26 -1.99
CA ARG A 127 -8.98 16.21 -1.93
C ARG A 127 -9.67 16.88 -3.12
N VAL A 128 -9.03 17.88 -3.74
CA VAL A 128 -9.59 18.63 -4.89
C VAL A 128 -9.36 17.85 -6.19
N HIS A 129 -8.31 17.03 -6.27
CA HIS A 129 -8.02 16.22 -7.45
C HIS A 129 -8.75 14.85 -7.49
N GLU A 130 -9.52 14.51 -6.44
CA GLU A 130 -10.37 13.30 -6.40
C GLU A 130 -11.49 13.32 -7.47
N GLU A 131 -11.84 14.49 -8.03
CA GLU A 131 -12.83 14.61 -9.12
C GLU A 131 -12.24 14.44 -10.54
N GLY A 132 -10.93 14.23 -10.68
CA GLY A 132 -10.24 14.45 -11.95
C GLY A 132 -9.16 13.45 -12.38
N ILE A 133 -9.19 12.19 -11.95
CA ILE A 133 -8.29 11.16 -12.53
C ILE A 133 -9.12 10.19 -13.39
N LYS A 134 -9.54 10.69 -14.55
CA LYS A 134 -9.87 9.85 -15.72
C LYS A 134 -8.65 9.86 -16.63
N GLY A 135 -8.03 8.71 -16.83
CA GLY A 135 -6.96 8.51 -17.81
C GLY A 135 -5.60 8.34 -17.15
N GLY A 136 -4.98 7.18 -17.37
CA GLY A 136 -3.60 6.95 -16.94
C GLY A 136 -3.16 5.50 -16.73
N ILE A 137 -3.87 4.49 -17.24
CA ILE A 137 -3.30 3.15 -17.45
C ILE A 137 -3.69 2.66 -18.85
N GLU A 138 -3.37 3.46 -19.86
CA GLU A 138 -3.31 3.01 -21.25
C GLU A 138 -1.84 2.87 -21.62
N ARG A 139 -1.26 1.70 -21.33
CA ARG A 139 -0.11 1.09 -22.03
C ARG A 139 0.42 -0.10 -21.22
N LEU A 140 -0.28 -1.22 -21.28
CA LEU A 140 0.29 -2.56 -21.14
C LEU A 140 -0.51 -3.49 -22.06
N GLY A 141 -0.25 -3.34 -23.36
CA GLY A 141 -0.55 -4.31 -24.40
C GLY A 141 0.77 -4.81 -24.97
#